data_AF-I8TJF1-F1
#
_entry.id   AF-I8TJF1-F1
#
_cell.length_a   1.000
_cell.length_b   1.000
_cell.length_c   1.000
_cell.angle_alpha   90.00
_cell.angle_beta   90.00
_cell.angle_gamma   90.00
#
_symmetry.space_group_name_H-M   'P 1'
#
loop_
_entity.id
_entity.type
_entity.pdbx_description
1 polymer ?
#
loop_
_entity_poly.entity_id
_entity_poly.type
_entity_poly.pdbx_seq_one_letter_code
_entity_poly.pdbx_strand_id
1 'polypeptide(L)'
;MVVSCVHAFNSQFSQTQQVVRSASRAPTTQFQCDQGATPESGFSISPSGLLEFQGSSEFLACDTGQNGGRNIHVTPSKDLGQCVIVELKADSCAPSASTAPSASPSSSKSCPTTLSSGNFEFPHLIIPVDSKSPNTAFGTSFNGKVTSAISSIFNFDIPQADSGKMCNLVFLFPQKADLQTSSFSFSGDGKINFSKLSKAATTSTTFKNAPSVSQNLGDITISPGHSFVVSTFSCPAGEAIAFEMKNAGTTDLEFFEDFNPSP
;
A
#
# COMPACT_ATOMS: atom_id res chain seq x y z
N MET A 1 3.46 9.78 -5.97
CA MET A 1 2.73 9.32 -4.78
C MET A 1 1.37 9.99 -4.74
N VAL A 2 0.31 9.22 -4.54
CA VAL A 2 -1.07 9.73 -4.55
C VAL A 2 -1.87 9.22 -3.36
N VAL A 3 -2.94 9.92 -3.04
CA VAL A 3 -3.96 9.46 -2.10
C VAL A 3 -5.26 9.22 -2.86
N SER A 4 -5.77 7.98 -2.87
CA SER A 4 -7.04 7.65 -3.53
C SER A 4 -8.11 7.33 -2.49
N CYS A 5 -9.26 8.00 -2.55
CA CYS A 5 -10.31 7.89 -1.54
C CYS A 5 -11.57 7.21 -2.11
N VAL A 6 -12.06 6.20 -1.38
CA VAL A 6 -13.05 5.22 -1.83
C VAL A 6 -14.15 5.02 -0.79
N HIS A 7 -15.35 4.63 -1.22
CA HIS A 7 -16.45 4.36 -0.31
C HIS A 7 -16.10 3.26 0.69
N ALA A 8 -16.43 3.47 1.97
CA ALA A 8 -16.27 2.46 3.00
C ALA A 8 -17.19 1.26 2.71
N PHE A 9 -16.60 0.09 2.45
CA PHE A 9 -17.36 -1.15 2.34
C PHE A 9 -17.75 -1.65 3.73
N ASN A 10 -19.04 -1.65 4.04
CA ASN A 10 -19.57 -2.22 5.27
C ASN A 10 -19.88 -3.71 5.03
N SER A 11 -18.94 -4.61 5.33
CA SER A 11 -19.15 -6.06 5.14
C SER A 11 -19.52 -6.73 6.46
N GLN A 12 -20.82 -6.95 6.67
CA GLN A 12 -21.34 -7.85 7.70
C GLN A 12 -21.02 -9.31 7.30
N PHE A 13 -19.95 -9.90 7.85
CA PHE A 13 -19.77 -11.36 7.83
C PHE A 13 -20.20 -11.94 9.17
N SER A 14 -21.29 -12.73 9.14
CA SER A 14 -21.80 -13.48 10.28
C SER A 14 -20.88 -14.66 10.59
N GLN A 15 -20.57 -14.84 11.87
CA GLN A 15 -19.69 -15.88 12.41
C GLN A 15 -20.27 -17.28 12.21
N THR A 16 -19.47 -18.23 11.70
CA THR A 16 -19.51 -19.61 12.17
C THR A 16 -18.12 -20.22 12.09
N GLN A 17 -17.59 -20.58 13.25
CA GLN A 17 -16.27 -21.17 13.49
C GLN A 17 -16.18 -22.56 12.83
N GLN A 18 -15.34 -22.73 11.81
CA GLN A 18 -14.89 -24.03 11.33
C GLN A 18 -13.39 -24.02 11.06
N VAL A 19 -12.71 -25.00 11.63
CA VAL A 19 -11.28 -25.27 11.48
C VAL A 19 -10.96 -25.44 9.98
N VAL A 20 -10.33 -24.43 9.37
CA VAL A 20 -9.95 -24.44 7.95
C VAL A 20 -8.87 -25.49 7.74
N ARG A 21 -9.22 -26.58 7.06
CA ARG A 21 -8.25 -27.53 6.47
C ARG A 21 -8.17 -27.22 4.98
N SER A 22 -7.12 -26.54 4.56
CA SER A 22 -6.94 -26.05 3.17
C SER A 22 -6.48 -27.17 2.24
N ALA A 23 -7.17 -27.39 1.12
CA ALA A 23 -6.73 -28.31 0.07
C ALA A 23 -6.83 -27.63 -1.30
N SER A 24 -5.87 -27.93 -2.19
CA SER A 24 -5.96 -27.58 -3.61
C SER A 24 -6.32 -28.82 -4.41
N ARG A 25 -7.11 -28.64 -5.48
CA ARG A 25 -7.37 -29.69 -6.46
C ARG A 25 -6.74 -29.29 -7.77
N ALA A 26 -5.86 -30.14 -8.28
CA ALA A 26 -5.36 -30.02 -9.64
C ALA A 26 -6.56 -30.11 -10.62
N PRO A 27 -6.59 -29.28 -11.69
CA PRO A 27 -5.50 -28.43 -12.18
C PRO A 27 -5.53 -26.97 -11.71
N THR A 28 -6.45 -26.58 -10.82
CA THR A 28 -6.82 -25.15 -10.69
C THR A 28 -6.15 -24.39 -9.55
N THR A 29 -5.25 -25.00 -8.76
CA THR A 29 -4.52 -24.35 -7.65
C THR A 29 -5.40 -23.43 -6.79
N GLN A 30 -6.67 -23.82 -6.65
CA GLN A 30 -7.71 -23.02 -6.03
C GLN A 30 -7.69 -23.30 -4.53
N PHE A 31 -7.74 -22.25 -3.73
CA PHE A 31 -7.93 -22.34 -2.30
C PHE A 31 -9.36 -22.82 -2.01
N GLN A 32 -9.50 -24.05 -1.54
CA GLN A 32 -10.79 -24.66 -1.22
C GLN A 32 -10.81 -25.29 0.17
N CYS A 33 -12.01 -25.32 0.75
CA CYS A 33 -12.31 -26.00 2.00
C CYS A 33 -13.17 -27.23 1.69
N ASP A 34 -12.57 -28.25 1.08
CA ASP A 34 -13.26 -29.48 0.71
C ASP A 34 -13.11 -30.55 1.81
N GLN A 35 -14.23 -31.04 2.32
CA GLN A 35 -14.22 -32.09 3.33
C GLN A 35 -13.62 -33.39 2.75
N GLY A 36 -12.52 -33.86 3.36
CA GLY A 36 -11.86 -35.13 2.98
C GLY A 36 -10.81 -35.02 1.88
N ALA A 37 -10.50 -33.80 1.41
CA ALA A 37 -9.39 -33.58 0.48
C ALA A 37 -8.03 -33.62 1.21
N THR A 38 -6.97 -34.07 0.51
CA THR A 38 -5.60 -34.05 1.02
C THR A 38 -5.08 -32.61 1.05
N PRO A 39 -4.65 -32.06 2.20
CA PRO A 39 -4.12 -30.72 2.27
C PRO A 39 -2.85 -30.54 1.41
N GLU A 40 -2.74 -29.40 0.75
CA GLU A 40 -1.49 -29.02 0.07
C GLU A 40 -0.53 -28.37 1.08
N SER A 41 0.75 -28.75 1.01
CA SER A 41 1.82 -28.14 1.80
C SER A 41 2.25 -26.79 1.23
N GLY A 42 2.59 -25.83 2.08
CA GLY A 42 3.14 -24.52 1.67
C GLY A 42 2.41 -23.31 2.24
N PHE A 43 1.25 -23.52 2.87
CA PHE A 43 0.54 -22.45 3.58
C PHE A 43 1.15 -22.15 4.96
N SER A 44 1.37 -20.88 5.27
CA SER A 44 1.81 -20.39 6.58
C SER A 44 1.04 -19.14 7.00
N ILE A 45 1.07 -18.81 8.29
CA ILE A 45 0.60 -17.51 8.79
C ILE A 45 1.83 -16.70 9.19
N SER A 46 1.99 -15.53 8.59
CA SER A 46 3.05 -14.59 8.90
C SER A 46 2.88 -14.01 10.31
N PRO A 47 3.94 -13.44 10.92
CA PRO A 47 3.81 -12.73 12.20
C PRO A 47 2.85 -11.54 12.17
N SER A 48 2.56 -10.96 10.99
CA SER A 48 1.57 -9.90 10.80
C SER A 48 0.14 -10.43 10.61
N GLY A 49 -0.03 -11.75 10.67
CA GLY A 49 -1.29 -12.46 10.53
C GLY A 49 -1.74 -12.62 9.08
N LEU A 50 -0.84 -12.51 8.10
CA LEU A 50 -1.17 -12.76 6.69
C LEU A 50 -1.02 -14.25 6.39
N LEU A 51 -1.97 -14.83 5.67
CA LEU A 51 -1.81 -16.12 5.04
C LEU A 51 -0.76 -15.97 3.95
N GLU A 52 0.18 -16.89 3.91
CA GLU A 52 1.21 -16.97 2.89
C GLU A 52 1.15 -18.33 2.22
N PHE A 53 1.46 -18.40 0.93
CA PHE A 53 1.74 -19.65 0.23
C PHE A 53 3.17 -19.59 -0.32
N GLN A 54 4.01 -20.53 0.12
CA GLN A 54 5.44 -20.56 -0.20
C GLN A 54 6.18 -19.24 0.11
N GLY A 55 5.73 -18.53 1.16
CA GLY A 55 6.29 -17.25 1.59
C GLY A 55 5.77 -16.01 0.86
N SER A 56 4.79 -16.14 -0.04
CA SER A 56 4.10 -15.00 -0.66
C SER A 56 2.73 -14.77 -0.04
N SER A 57 2.39 -13.52 0.31
CA SER A 57 1.05 -13.11 0.76
C SER A 57 0.09 -12.80 -0.40
N GLU A 58 0.56 -12.89 -1.65
CA GLU A 58 -0.21 -12.55 -2.84
C GLU A 58 -1.02 -13.76 -3.35
N PHE A 59 -2.34 -13.60 -3.39
CA PHE A 59 -3.26 -14.56 -4.00
C PHE A 59 -4.00 -13.91 -5.16
N LEU A 60 -4.52 -14.71 -6.10
CA LEU A 60 -5.36 -14.22 -7.19
C LEU A 60 -6.82 -14.51 -6.91
N ALA A 61 -7.66 -13.47 -6.76
CA ALA A 61 -9.10 -13.59 -6.71
C ALA A 61 -9.69 -13.40 -8.12
N CYS A 62 -10.14 -14.49 -8.73
CA CYS A 62 -10.63 -14.53 -10.10
C CYS A 62 -12.15 -14.65 -10.17
N ASP A 63 -12.79 -13.87 -11.04
CA ASP A 63 -14.24 -13.92 -11.26
C ASP A 63 -14.67 -15.29 -11.77
N THR A 64 -15.70 -15.85 -11.15
CA THR A 64 -16.26 -17.16 -11.56
C THR A 64 -17.32 -17.03 -12.66
N GLY A 65 -17.69 -15.79 -13.02
CA GLY A 65 -18.80 -15.51 -13.94
C GLY A 65 -20.19 -15.84 -13.38
N GLN A 66 -20.29 -16.29 -12.12
CA GLN A 66 -21.55 -16.66 -11.47
C GLN A 66 -21.78 -15.82 -10.22
N ASN A 67 -22.93 -15.13 -10.15
CA ASN A 67 -23.41 -14.41 -8.97
C ASN A 67 -22.41 -13.39 -8.35
N GLY A 68 -21.47 -12.87 -9.14
CA GLY A 68 -20.43 -11.96 -8.65
C GLY A 68 -19.42 -12.61 -7.69
N GLY A 69 -19.36 -13.95 -7.65
CA GLY A 69 -18.41 -14.70 -6.84
C GLY A 69 -17.00 -14.69 -7.42
N ARG A 70 -16.00 -14.79 -6.53
CA ARG A 70 -14.59 -14.94 -6.88
C ARG A 70 -13.98 -16.16 -6.21
N ASN A 71 -13.15 -16.88 -6.93
CA ASN A 71 -12.33 -17.97 -6.40
C ASN A 71 -10.90 -17.49 -6.17
N ILE A 72 -10.24 -18.03 -5.14
CA ILE A 72 -8.89 -17.63 -4.75
C ILE A 72 -7.90 -18.67 -5.29
N HIS A 73 -6.81 -18.21 -5.91
CA HIS A 73 -5.79 -19.06 -6.53
C HIS A 73 -4.40 -18.68 -6.02
N VAL A 74 -3.53 -19.68 -5.87
CA VAL A 74 -2.12 -19.49 -5.43
C VAL A 74 -1.13 -19.39 -6.60
N THR A 75 -1.59 -19.59 -7.83
CA THR A 75 -0.74 -19.54 -9.02
C THR A 75 -1.50 -18.93 -10.20
N PRO A 76 -0.90 -18.02 -10.98
CA PRO A 76 -1.52 -17.51 -12.20
C PRO A 76 -1.72 -18.64 -13.23
N SER A 77 -2.86 -18.65 -13.91
CA SER A 77 -3.09 -19.50 -15.07
C SER A 77 -3.87 -18.73 -16.14
N LYS A 78 -3.56 -19.02 -17.41
CA LYS A 78 -4.26 -18.51 -18.59
C LYS A 78 -5.72 -18.98 -18.68
N ASP A 79 -6.08 -20.01 -17.91
CA ASP A 79 -7.42 -20.56 -17.85
C ASP A 79 -8.31 -19.84 -16.80
N LEU A 80 -7.75 -18.86 -16.09
CA LEU A 80 -8.47 -18.04 -15.11
C LEU A 80 -9.11 -16.82 -15.79
N GLY A 81 -10.30 -16.43 -15.30
CA GLY A 81 -11.01 -15.24 -15.76
C GLY A 81 -10.33 -13.94 -15.34
N GLN A 82 -11.10 -12.86 -15.19
CA GLN A 82 -10.56 -11.60 -14.67
C GLN A 82 -10.13 -11.79 -13.20
N CYS A 83 -8.85 -11.61 -12.93
CA CYS A 83 -8.27 -11.79 -11.60
C CYS A 83 -7.77 -10.47 -11.03
N VAL A 84 -7.81 -10.35 -9.70
CA VAL A 84 -7.12 -9.30 -8.95
C VAL A 84 -6.21 -9.93 -7.90
N ILE A 85 -5.10 -9.26 -7.60
CA ILE A 85 -4.25 -9.66 -6.47
C ILE A 85 -4.97 -9.28 -5.17
N VAL A 86 -4.98 -10.21 -4.21
CA VAL A 86 -5.56 -10.05 -2.88
C VAL A 86 -4.63 -10.64 -1.84
N GLU A 87 -4.70 -10.09 -0.62
CA GLU A 87 -4.06 -10.66 0.56
C GLU A 87 -5.13 -11.23 1.50
N LEU A 88 -4.81 -12.33 2.16
CA LEU A 88 -5.70 -12.97 3.12
C LEU A 88 -5.13 -12.82 4.52
N LYS A 89 -5.93 -12.29 5.45
CA LYS A 89 -5.52 -12.09 6.84
C LYS A 89 -6.21 -13.11 7.74
N ALA A 90 -5.44 -13.88 8.48
CA ALA A 90 -5.94 -14.72 9.55
C ALA A 90 -6.43 -13.85 10.71
N ASP A 91 -7.50 -14.30 11.34
CA ASP A 91 -8.12 -13.64 12.49
C ASP A 91 -7.41 -14.05 13.79
N SER A 92 -8.08 -14.78 14.68
CA SER A 92 -7.57 -15.14 16.00
C SER A 92 -6.62 -16.35 15.97
N CYS A 93 -6.19 -16.79 14.77
CA CYS A 93 -5.33 -17.96 14.56
C CYS A 93 -3.85 -17.62 14.29
N ALA A 94 -3.41 -16.38 14.50
CA ALA A 94 -2.00 -16.01 14.41
C ALA A 94 -1.22 -16.30 15.72
N PRO A 95 0.04 -16.78 15.67
CA PRO A 95 0.83 -17.04 16.87
C PRO A 95 1.10 -15.74 17.66
N SER A 96 0.74 -15.73 18.94
CA SER A 96 0.86 -14.57 19.83
C SER A 96 2.30 -14.05 19.94
N ALA A 97 2.55 -12.83 19.47
CA ALA A 97 3.65 -12.00 19.95
C ALA A 97 3.14 -11.10 21.10
N SER A 98 3.84 -11.13 22.23
CA SER A 98 3.45 -10.49 23.49
C SER A 98 3.27 -8.96 23.41
N THR A 99 2.05 -8.52 23.74
CA THR A 99 1.61 -7.29 24.43
C THR A 99 2.17 -5.91 24.07
N ALA A 100 1.37 -5.13 23.33
CA ALA A 100 0.87 -3.77 23.68
C ALA A 100 -0.24 -3.36 22.64
N PRO A 101 -1.22 -2.50 22.97
CA PRO A 101 -2.59 -2.58 22.43
C PRO A 101 -2.68 -2.17 20.95
N SER A 102 -3.03 -3.12 20.10
CA SER A 102 -3.14 -2.98 18.65
C SER A 102 -4.61 -2.89 18.24
N ALA A 103 -4.99 -1.76 17.63
CA ALA A 103 -6.31 -1.57 17.04
C ALA A 103 -6.45 -2.44 15.78
N SER A 104 -7.56 -3.18 15.72
CA SER A 104 -7.92 -4.18 14.71
C SER A 104 -7.75 -3.72 13.26
N PRO A 105 -7.11 -4.51 12.37
CA PRO A 105 -7.19 -4.28 10.93
C PRO A 105 -8.44 -4.96 10.40
N SER A 106 -9.42 -4.12 10.07
CA SER A 106 -10.60 -4.47 9.27
C SER A 106 -10.17 -4.64 7.82
N SER A 107 -10.61 -5.74 7.23
CA SER A 107 -10.45 -6.14 5.84
C SER A 107 -10.98 -5.07 4.87
N SER A 108 -10.14 -4.60 3.95
CA SER A 108 -10.59 -3.79 2.81
C SER A 108 -10.35 -4.56 1.51
N LYS A 109 -11.43 -4.69 0.73
CA LYS A 109 -11.39 -5.14 -0.65
C LYS A 109 -10.49 -4.17 -1.43
N SER A 110 -9.55 -4.73 -2.18
CA SER A 110 -8.61 -3.99 -3.02
C SER A 110 -9.38 -3.07 -3.97
N CYS A 111 -9.13 -1.79 -3.79
CA CYS A 111 -9.61 -0.75 -4.68
C CYS A 111 -8.76 -0.76 -5.94
N PRO A 112 -9.34 -0.49 -7.12
CA PRO A 112 -8.57 -0.41 -8.36
C PRO A 112 -7.43 0.60 -8.18
N THR A 113 -6.19 0.18 -8.44
CA THR A 113 -5.02 1.05 -8.57
C THR A 113 -5.07 1.91 -9.83
N THR A 114 -6.11 1.74 -10.66
CA THR A 114 -6.39 2.57 -11.83
C THR A 114 -6.97 3.91 -11.38
N LEU A 115 -6.12 4.93 -11.41
CA LEU A 115 -6.48 6.33 -11.16
C LEU A 115 -7.40 6.84 -12.27
N SER A 116 -8.70 6.58 -12.16
CA SER A 116 -9.70 7.23 -13.02
C SER A 116 -9.66 8.74 -12.74
N SER A 117 -9.60 9.56 -13.79
CA SER A 117 -9.52 11.02 -13.69
C SER A 117 -10.54 11.57 -12.69
N GLY A 118 -10.05 12.21 -11.62
CA GLY A 118 -10.87 12.86 -10.59
C GLY A 118 -11.12 12.09 -9.29
N ASN A 119 -10.51 10.91 -9.07
CA ASN A 119 -10.68 10.12 -7.82
C ASN A 119 -9.39 9.97 -6.99
N PHE A 120 -8.43 10.86 -7.18
CA PHE A 120 -7.18 10.85 -6.42
C PHE A 120 -6.64 12.25 -6.18
N GLU A 121 -5.98 12.41 -5.04
CA GLU A 121 -5.21 13.58 -4.66
C GLU A 121 -3.73 13.33 -4.97
N PHE A 122 -3.10 14.29 -5.64
CA PHE A 122 -1.65 14.38 -5.76
C PHE A 122 -1.12 15.35 -4.68
N PRO A 123 0.16 15.32 -4.32
CA PRO A 123 0.65 16.15 -3.24
C PRO A 123 0.66 17.62 -3.65
N HIS A 124 0.06 18.48 -2.83
CA HIS A 124 0.05 19.94 -3.04
C HIS A 124 1.30 20.63 -2.48
N LEU A 125 2.13 19.91 -1.71
CA LEU A 125 3.43 20.38 -1.26
C LEU A 125 4.40 19.20 -1.14
N ILE A 126 5.59 19.36 -1.71
CA ILE A 126 6.70 18.40 -1.55
C ILE A 126 7.87 19.15 -0.94
N ILE A 127 8.29 18.77 0.27
CA ILE A 127 9.43 19.38 0.97
C ILE A 127 10.56 18.36 1.10
N PRO A 128 11.72 18.59 0.44
CA PRO A 128 12.91 17.82 0.75
C PRO A 128 13.52 18.31 2.07
N VAL A 129 13.87 17.35 2.94
CA VAL A 129 14.60 17.62 4.17
C VAL A 129 15.91 16.86 4.16
N ASP A 130 17.02 17.55 4.50
CA ASP A 130 18.36 17.00 4.42
C ASP A 130 19.00 16.94 5.83
N SER A 131 19.32 15.73 6.27
CA SER A 131 20.03 15.49 7.53
C SER A 131 21.42 16.11 7.57
N LYS A 132 22.07 16.34 6.42
CA LYS A 132 23.37 17.03 6.32
C LYS A 132 23.23 18.55 6.41
N SER A 133 22.03 19.08 6.18
CA SER A 133 21.72 20.52 6.20
C SER A 133 20.52 20.82 7.11
N PRO A 134 20.58 20.51 8.42
CA PRO A 134 19.37 20.31 9.22
C PRO A 134 18.54 21.57 9.48
N ASN A 135 19.15 22.75 9.35
CA ASN A 135 18.48 24.04 9.55
C ASN A 135 18.04 24.70 8.23
N THR A 136 18.29 24.06 7.07
CA THR A 136 17.97 24.63 5.76
C THR A 136 16.54 24.27 5.38
N ALA A 137 15.74 25.29 5.07
CA ALA A 137 14.44 25.13 4.40
C ALA A 137 14.68 25.24 2.90
N PHE A 138 14.53 24.13 2.18
CA PHE A 138 14.72 24.10 0.73
C PHE A 138 13.49 24.64 -0.03
N GLY A 139 12.36 24.83 0.66
CA GLY A 139 11.11 25.22 0.03
C GLY A 139 10.43 24.05 -0.67
N THR A 140 9.45 24.38 -1.52
CA THR A 140 8.72 23.38 -2.30
C THR A 140 9.58 22.81 -3.43
N SER A 141 9.34 21.54 -3.74
CA SER A 141 9.89 20.79 -4.85
C SER A 141 8.75 20.29 -5.75
N PHE A 142 9.09 19.92 -6.98
CA PHE A 142 8.23 19.09 -7.84
C PHE A 142 8.65 17.62 -7.84
N ASN A 143 9.83 17.32 -7.28
CA ASN A 143 10.40 15.99 -7.24
C ASN A 143 10.32 15.42 -5.83
N GLY A 144 9.94 14.14 -5.75
CA GLY A 144 10.25 13.30 -4.60
C GLY A 144 11.70 12.82 -4.68
N LYS A 145 12.42 12.93 -3.57
CA LYS A 145 13.84 12.53 -3.45
C LYS A 145 14.09 11.75 -2.17
N VAL A 146 14.75 10.61 -2.33
CA VAL A 146 15.21 9.73 -1.25
C VAL A 146 16.67 9.41 -1.51
N THR A 147 17.52 9.74 -0.54
CA THR A 147 18.93 9.33 -0.50
C THR A 147 19.28 8.89 0.91
N SER A 148 20.53 8.51 1.17
CA SER A 148 21.01 8.29 2.54
C SER A 148 20.89 9.52 3.46
N ALA A 149 20.77 10.73 2.91
CA ALA A 149 20.71 11.97 3.68
C ALA A 149 19.40 12.76 3.53
N ILE A 150 18.72 12.60 2.40
CA ILE A 150 17.54 13.38 2.01
C ILE A 150 16.30 12.48 2.10
N SER A 151 15.26 12.96 2.80
CA SER A 151 13.90 12.44 2.71
C SER A 151 12.97 13.49 2.10
N SER A 152 11.81 13.06 1.64
CA SER A 152 10.78 13.94 1.10
C SER A 152 9.50 13.83 1.90
N ILE A 153 8.93 14.98 2.25
CA ILE A 153 7.64 15.09 2.92
C ILE A 153 6.61 15.57 1.90
N PHE A 154 5.49 14.88 1.82
CA PHE A 154 4.41 15.14 0.88
C PHE A 154 3.15 15.52 1.66
N ASN A 155 2.59 16.70 1.42
CA ASN A 155 1.27 17.07 1.93
C ASN A 155 0.19 16.81 0.88
N PHE A 156 -0.95 16.30 1.33
CA PHE A 156 -2.17 16.15 0.54
C PHE A 156 -3.29 16.90 1.25
N ASP A 157 -4.06 17.67 0.51
CA ASP A 157 -5.26 18.31 1.04
C ASP A 157 -6.45 17.41 0.72
N ILE A 158 -7.04 16.80 1.75
CA ILE A 158 -8.14 15.84 1.54
C ILE A 158 -9.46 16.62 1.46
N PRO A 159 -10.20 16.57 0.34
CA PRO A 159 -11.44 17.31 0.20
C PRO A 159 -12.49 16.96 1.26
N GLN A 160 -13.30 17.94 1.66
CA GLN A 160 -14.43 17.72 2.57
C GLN A 160 -15.41 16.66 2.03
N ALA A 161 -15.51 16.53 0.70
CA ALA A 161 -16.36 15.56 0.02
C ALA A 161 -15.96 14.09 0.26
N ASP A 162 -14.75 13.83 0.80
CA ASP A 162 -14.28 12.49 1.14
C ASP A 162 -14.60 12.08 2.58
N SER A 163 -15.43 12.85 3.28
CA SER A 163 -15.90 12.47 4.61
C SER A 163 -16.58 11.09 4.61
N GLY A 164 -16.19 10.23 5.55
CA GLY A 164 -16.72 8.86 5.68
C GLY A 164 -16.17 7.86 4.66
N LYS A 165 -15.23 8.25 3.80
CA LYS A 165 -14.51 7.34 2.89
C LYS A 165 -13.24 6.78 3.57
N MET A 166 -12.62 5.82 2.88
CA MET A 166 -11.26 5.34 3.18
C MET A 166 -10.30 5.89 2.13
N CYS A 167 -9.18 6.46 2.54
CA CYS A 167 -8.08 6.84 1.66
C CYS A 167 -6.99 5.76 1.65
N ASN A 168 -6.40 5.53 0.48
CA ASN A 168 -5.25 4.69 0.26
C ASN A 168 -4.07 5.58 -0.14
N LEU A 169 -2.96 5.48 0.60
CA LEU A 169 -1.69 6.04 0.17
C LEU A 169 -1.05 5.07 -0.81
N VAL A 170 -0.80 5.52 -2.04
CA VAL A 170 -0.25 4.69 -3.11
C VAL A 170 1.01 5.32 -3.68
N PHE A 171 2.08 4.54 -3.74
CA PHE A 171 3.29 4.88 -4.48
C PHE A 171 3.27 4.16 -5.83
N LEU A 172 3.12 4.92 -6.90
CA LEU A 172 3.17 4.41 -8.27
C LEU A 172 4.60 4.56 -8.79
N PHE A 173 5.16 3.47 -9.30
CA PHE A 173 6.49 3.47 -9.88
C PHE A 173 6.47 2.84 -11.28
N PRO A 174 6.01 3.57 -12.31
CA PRO A 174 5.90 3.06 -13.67
C PRO A 174 7.28 2.76 -14.29
N GLN A 175 7.31 2.05 -15.41
CA GLN A 175 8.57 1.92 -16.16
C GLN A 175 8.88 3.24 -16.86
N LYS A 176 10.17 3.52 -17.09
CA LYS A 176 10.57 4.72 -17.85
C LYS A 176 9.93 4.78 -19.24
N ALA A 177 9.67 3.62 -19.86
CA ALA A 177 9.05 3.53 -21.17
C ALA A 177 7.60 4.02 -21.19
N ASP A 178 6.92 4.00 -20.05
CA ASP A 178 5.52 4.42 -19.92
C ASP A 178 5.42 5.94 -19.65
N LEU A 179 6.52 6.59 -19.29
CA LEU A 179 6.55 8.01 -18.97
C LEU A 179 6.67 8.86 -20.23
N GLN A 180 5.77 9.84 -20.36
CA GLN A 180 5.76 10.78 -21.49
C GLN A 180 6.35 12.15 -21.13
N THR A 181 5.97 12.68 -19.96
CA THR A 181 6.29 14.05 -19.51
C THR A 181 7.22 14.09 -18.30
N SER A 182 7.50 12.93 -17.71
CA SER A 182 8.25 12.79 -16.46
C SER A 182 9.38 11.78 -16.58
N SER A 183 10.24 11.72 -15.58
CA SER A 183 11.36 10.79 -15.52
C SER A 183 11.77 10.54 -14.07
N PHE A 184 12.62 9.54 -13.88
CA PHE A 184 13.23 9.24 -12.58
C PHE A 184 14.68 8.78 -12.71
N SER A 185 15.45 8.94 -11.65
CA SER A 185 16.70 8.24 -11.39
C SER A 185 16.50 7.28 -10.22
N PHE A 186 17.02 6.06 -10.33
CA PHE A 186 16.85 5.02 -9.33
C PHE A 186 18.07 4.11 -9.29
N SER A 187 18.56 3.83 -8.09
CA SER A 187 19.61 2.86 -7.82
C SER A 187 19.51 2.36 -6.37
N GLY A 188 20.21 1.26 -6.06
CA GLY A 188 20.18 0.63 -4.74
C GLY A 188 19.17 -0.50 -4.65
N ASP A 189 18.77 -0.82 -3.42
CA ASP A 189 17.96 -2.00 -3.07
C ASP A 189 16.44 -1.82 -3.15
N GLY A 190 15.95 -0.61 -3.46
CA GLY A 190 14.52 -0.29 -3.48
C GLY A 190 13.86 -0.14 -2.11
N LYS A 191 14.59 -0.29 -0.98
CA LYS A 191 14.01 -0.19 0.36
C LYS A 191 13.73 1.24 0.79
N ILE A 192 12.46 1.53 1.05
CA ILE A 192 11.96 2.84 1.46
C ILE A 192 10.99 2.68 2.63
N ASN A 193 11.17 3.51 3.65
CA ASN A 193 10.22 3.64 4.76
C ASN A 193 9.23 4.76 4.50
N PHE A 194 7.97 4.51 4.81
CA PHE A 194 6.92 5.53 4.84
C PHE A 194 6.46 5.80 6.27
N SER A 195 6.19 7.06 6.57
CA SER A 195 5.68 7.48 7.87
C SER A 195 4.61 8.55 7.71
N LYS A 196 3.50 8.45 8.45
CA LYS A 196 2.54 9.55 8.62
C LYS A 196 3.08 10.52 9.66
N LEU A 197 2.99 11.82 9.37
CA LEU A 197 3.42 12.87 10.27
C LEU A 197 2.26 13.43 11.10
N SER A 198 2.60 13.98 12.26
CA SER A 198 1.65 14.55 13.23
C SER A 198 0.91 15.80 12.74
N LYS A 199 1.43 16.46 11.71
CA LYS A 199 0.83 17.63 11.05
C LYS A 199 1.43 17.82 9.67
N ALA A 200 0.75 18.62 8.84
CA ALA A 200 1.25 19.05 7.55
C ALA A 200 2.59 19.81 7.66
N ALA A 201 3.48 19.62 6.67
CA ALA A 201 4.68 20.43 6.52
C ALA A 201 4.37 21.82 5.93
N THR A 202 5.33 22.74 5.99
CA THR A 202 5.24 24.06 5.36
C THR A 202 6.45 24.30 4.48
N THR A 203 6.45 25.38 3.68
CA THR A 203 7.60 25.78 2.87
C THR A 203 8.84 26.15 3.71
N SER A 204 8.68 26.37 5.02
CA SER A 204 9.77 26.62 5.97
C SER A 204 10.22 25.36 6.73
N THR A 205 9.69 24.18 6.37
CA THR A 205 10.08 22.92 6.98
C THR A 205 11.53 22.57 6.60
N THR A 206 12.29 22.13 7.60
CA THR A 206 13.67 21.67 7.56
C THR A 206 13.75 20.31 8.24
N PHE A 207 14.86 19.59 8.10
CA PHE A 207 15.06 18.33 8.81
C PHE A 207 14.91 18.49 10.34
N LYS A 208 15.43 19.58 10.91
CA LYS A 208 15.37 19.85 12.35
C LYS A 208 13.97 20.15 12.88
N ASN A 209 13.13 20.82 12.10
CA ASN A 209 11.78 21.25 12.54
C ASN A 209 10.65 20.44 11.89
N ALA A 210 10.97 19.38 11.15
CA ALA A 210 10.00 18.50 10.53
C ALA A 210 8.98 18.01 11.56
N PRO A 211 7.69 17.95 11.21
CA PRO A 211 6.67 17.36 12.06
C PRO A 211 7.08 15.95 12.53
N SER A 212 6.82 15.62 13.80
CA SER A 212 7.15 14.29 14.33
C SER A 212 6.33 13.20 13.65
N VAL A 213 6.90 12.00 13.53
CA VAL A 213 6.17 10.81 13.05
C VAL A 213 5.04 10.47 14.03
N SER A 214 3.80 10.47 13.54
CA SER A 214 2.64 10.02 14.32
C SER A 214 2.39 8.53 14.15
N GLN A 215 2.74 7.97 13.00
CA GLN A 215 2.61 6.54 12.71
C GLN A 215 3.67 6.12 11.69
N ASN A 216 4.48 5.12 12.05
CA ASN A 216 5.35 4.46 11.08
C ASN A 216 4.50 3.50 10.25
N LEU A 217 4.52 3.64 8.92
CA LEU A 217 3.75 2.82 7.98
C LEU A 217 4.53 1.59 7.50
N GLY A 218 5.83 1.53 7.82
CA GLY A 218 6.69 0.39 7.50
C GLY A 218 7.55 0.61 6.27
N ASP A 219 8.35 -0.42 5.99
CA ASP A 219 9.28 -0.45 4.87
C ASP A 219 8.66 -1.23 3.72
N ILE A 220 8.80 -0.73 2.50
CA ILE A 220 8.48 -1.44 1.27
C ILE A 220 9.72 -1.54 0.38
N THR A 221 9.73 -2.50 -0.52
CA THR A 221 10.77 -2.63 -1.55
C THR A 221 10.17 -2.28 -2.90
N ILE A 222 10.55 -1.12 -3.43
CA ILE A 222 10.02 -0.59 -4.68
C ILE A 222 10.85 -1.03 -5.89
N SER A 223 10.19 -1.18 -7.03
CA SER A 223 10.82 -1.44 -8.32
C SER A 223 10.01 -0.82 -9.45
N PRO A 224 10.64 -0.35 -10.54
CA PRO A 224 9.91 0.18 -11.70
C PRO A 224 8.94 -0.84 -12.30
N GLY A 225 7.83 -0.35 -12.87
CA GLY A 225 6.73 -1.13 -13.43
C GLY A 225 5.69 -1.63 -12.41
N HIS A 226 5.72 -1.14 -11.18
CA HIS A 226 4.86 -1.63 -10.08
C HIS A 226 4.11 -0.50 -9.37
N SER A 227 3.05 -0.87 -8.67
CA SER A 227 2.24 0.01 -7.82
C SER A 227 2.18 -0.54 -6.41
N PHE A 228 2.39 0.32 -5.42
CA PHE A 228 2.51 -0.09 -4.02
C PHE A 228 1.47 0.64 -3.17
N VAL A 229 0.53 -0.11 -2.57
CA VAL A 229 -0.36 0.45 -1.54
C VAL A 229 0.42 0.47 -0.23
N VAL A 230 0.73 1.68 0.25
CA VAL A 230 1.52 1.89 1.46
C VAL A 230 0.66 1.78 2.72
N SER A 231 -0.55 2.35 2.68
CA SER A 231 -1.46 2.33 3.83
C SER A 231 -2.89 2.64 3.43
N THR A 232 -3.84 2.15 4.21
CA THR A 232 -5.26 2.45 4.10
C THR A 232 -5.74 3.03 5.43
N PHE A 233 -6.41 4.19 5.38
CA PHE A 233 -6.83 4.95 6.57
C PHE A 233 -8.13 5.70 6.30
N SER A 234 -8.86 6.09 7.34
CA SER A 234 -10.04 6.95 7.19
C SER A 234 -9.65 8.32 6.64
N CYS A 235 -10.39 8.83 5.65
CA CYS A 235 -10.10 10.14 5.06
C CYS A 235 -10.21 11.26 6.12
N PRO A 236 -9.14 12.03 6.41
CA PRO A 236 -9.24 13.22 7.23
C PRO A 236 -9.83 14.37 6.40
N ALA A 237 -11.12 14.26 6.07
CA ALA A 237 -11.78 15.16 5.14
C ALA A 237 -11.77 16.61 5.64
N GLY A 238 -11.37 17.54 4.75
CA GLY A 238 -11.20 18.95 5.05
C GLY A 238 -9.85 19.31 5.68
N GLU A 239 -8.94 18.34 5.84
CA GLU A 239 -7.63 18.54 6.48
C GLU A 239 -6.47 18.24 5.52
N ALA A 240 -5.32 18.85 5.82
CA ALA A 240 -4.05 18.51 5.19
C ALA A 240 -3.35 17.40 5.98
N ILE A 241 -2.97 16.33 5.28
CA ILE A 241 -2.21 15.20 5.83
C ILE A 241 -0.81 15.16 5.22
N ALA A 242 0.20 14.75 6.00
CA ALA A 242 1.58 14.63 5.53
C ALA A 242 2.16 13.23 5.71
N PHE A 243 2.94 12.82 4.72
CA PHE A 243 3.70 11.58 4.73
C PHE A 243 5.17 11.84 4.41
N GLU A 244 6.07 11.24 5.17
CA GLU A 244 7.51 11.20 4.88
C GLU A 244 7.86 9.90 4.16
N MET A 245 8.64 10.03 3.09
CA MET A 245 9.29 8.95 2.37
C MET A 245 10.80 9.07 2.59
N LYS A 246 11.42 8.06 3.20
CA LYS A 246 12.86 8.08 3.53
C LYS A 246 13.53 6.76 3.20
N ASN A 247 14.84 6.81 3.07
CA ASN A 247 15.67 5.63 2.79
C ASN A 247 15.60 4.63 3.97
N ALA A 248 15.45 3.35 3.66
CA ALA A 248 15.48 2.23 4.62
C ALA A 248 16.57 1.20 4.30
N GLY A 249 17.57 1.59 3.51
CA GLY A 249 18.61 0.70 2.98
C GLY A 249 19.64 1.48 2.16
N THR A 250 19.73 1.18 0.87
CA THR A 250 20.72 1.79 -0.04
C THR A 250 20.09 2.52 -1.21
N THR A 251 18.78 2.76 -1.15
CA THR A 251 18.01 3.40 -2.22
C THR A 251 18.37 4.88 -2.41
N ASP A 252 18.80 5.21 -3.63
CA ASP A 252 18.87 6.56 -4.15
C ASP A 252 17.81 6.69 -5.26
N LEU A 253 16.79 7.49 -5.01
CA LEU A 253 15.65 7.71 -5.89
C LEU A 253 15.38 9.22 -6.01
N GLU A 254 15.20 9.68 -7.24
CA GLU A 254 14.61 10.99 -7.52
C GLU A 254 13.60 10.84 -8.65
N PHE A 255 12.37 11.30 -8.46
CA PHE A 255 11.30 11.21 -9.44
C PHE A 255 10.49 12.51 -9.47
N PHE A 256 10.06 12.92 -10.66
CA PHE A 256 9.09 14.01 -10.79
C PHE A 256 7.71 13.51 -10.40
N GLU A 257 7.00 14.24 -9.55
CA GLU A 257 5.62 13.94 -9.20
C GLU A 257 4.69 14.42 -10.31
N ASP A 258 4.35 13.50 -11.21
CA ASP A 258 3.42 13.77 -12.30
C ASP A 258 1.98 13.78 -11.77
N PHE A 259 1.27 14.88 -12.02
CA PHE A 259 -0.15 15.01 -11.63
C PHE A 259 -1.10 14.39 -12.66
N ASN A 260 -0.58 13.96 -13.81
CA ASN A 260 -1.37 13.26 -14.81
C ASN A 260 -1.76 11.86 -14.30
N PRO A 261 -2.88 11.27 -14.80
CA PRO A 261 -3.20 9.88 -14.53
C PRO A 261 -2.01 8.98 -14.84
N SER A 262 -1.88 7.88 -14.08
CA SER A 262 -0.89 6.84 -14.37
C SER A 262 -0.98 6.44 -15.85
N PRO A 263 0.15 6.36 -16.58
CA PRO A 263 0.20 5.77 -17.91
C PRO A 263 -0.33 4.33 -17.94
#